data_AF-A0A2E4W8R2-F1
#
_entry.id   AF-A0A2E4W8R2-F1
#
_cell.length_a   1.000
_cell.length_b   1.000
_cell.length_c   1.000
_cell.angle_alpha   90.00
_cell.angle_beta   90.00
_cell.angle_gamma   90.00
#
_symmetry.space_group_name_H-M   'P 1'
#
loop_
_entity.id
_entity.type
_entity.pdbx_description
1 polymer ?
#
loop_
_entity_poly.entity_id
_entity_poly.type
_entity_poly.pdbx_seq_one_letter_code
_entity_poly.pdbx_strand_id
1 'polypeptide(L)'
;MNAYRTSQQILANVLTITNESDRYGIAITSLCHKSNIPHKRLKGLLCNLTSSGLMNQIKYDGKNTFVITEKGKTYLEEYKRFMSIAESFGLEL
;
A
#
# COMPACT_ATOMS: atom_id res chain seq x y z
N MET A 1 19.34 7.84 12.81
CA MET A 1 19.27 8.50 11.50
C MET A 1 18.02 7.93 10.82
N ASN A 2 16.96 8.71 10.59
CA ASN A 2 15.75 8.16 9.96
C ASN A 2 16.06 7.91 8.48
N ALA A 3 16.31 6.64 8.12
CA ALA A 3 16.47 6.25 6.73
C ALA A 3 15.20 6.62 5.95
N TYR A 4 15.36 7.23 4.78
CA TYR A 4 14.23 7.55 3.92
C TYR A 4 13.60 6.25 3.45
N ARG A 5 12.26 6.18 3.55
CA ARG A 5 11.54 5.01 3.04
C ARG A 5 11.71 4.88 1.54
N THR A 6 12.09 3.68 1.08
CA THR A 6 12.18 3.38 -0.35
C THR A 6 10.79 3.35 -0.98
N SER A 7 10.73 3.46 -2.32
CA SER A 7 9.46 3.37 -3.05
C SER A 7 8.73 2.06 -2.79
N GLN A 8 9.47 0.95 -2.59
CA GLN A 8 8.88 -0.35 -2.31
C GLN A 8 8.32 -0.45 -0.90
N GLN A 9 9.04 0.04 0.11
CA GLN A 9 8.53 0.13 1.48
C GLN A 9 7.26 0.99 1.56
N ILE A 10 7.21 2.10 0.82
CA ILE A 10 6.03 2.97 0.74
C ILE A 10 4.84 2.23 0.10
N LEU A 11 5.08 1.50 -0.99
CA LEU A 11 4.07 0.72 -1.68
C LEU A 11 3.52 -0.39 -0.77
N ALA A 12 4.39 -1.17 -0.14
CA ALA A 12 4.02 -2.24 0.77
C ALA A 12 3.25 -1.71 1.99
N ASN A 13 3.65 -0.55 2.54
CA ASN A 13 2.94 0.11 3.62
C ASN A 13 1.50 0.49 3.21
N VAL A 14 1.32 1.10 2.04
CA VAL A 14 -0.01 1.45 1.52
C VAL A 14 -0.88 0.22 1.31
N LEU A 15 -0.34 -0.84 0.70
CA LEU A 15 -1.06 -2.10 0.53
C LEU A 15 -1.44 -2.74 1.87
N THR A 16 -0.55 -2.68 2.86
CA THR A 16 -0.81 -3.19 4.22
C THR A 16 -1.97 -2.45 4.87
N ILE A 17 -1.96 -1.11 4.87
CA ILE A 17 -3.05 -0.30 5.43
C ILE A 17 -4.38 -0.59 4.72
N THR A 18 -4.35 -0.76 3.40
CA THR A 18 -5.56 -1.10 2.64
C THR A 18 -6.04 -2.53 2.92
N ASN A 19 -5.15 -3.49 3.14
CA ASN A 19 -5.51 -4.86 3.51
C ASN A 19 -6.11 -4.97 4.93
N GLU A 20 -5.66 -4.11 5.84
CA GLU A 20 -6.19 -4.02 7.21
C GLU A 20 -7.49 -3.19 7.29
N SER A 21 -7.91 -2.58 6.20
CA SER A 21 -9.17 -1.83 6.15
C SER A 21 -10.37 -2.77 6.06
N ASP A 22 -11.53 -2.29 6.53
CA ASP A 22 -12.77 -3.05 6.48
C ASP A 22 -13.24 -3.32 5.03
N ARG A 23 -14.28 -4.12 4.84
CA ARG A 23 -14.82 -4.51 3.53
C ARG A 23 -15.18 -3.33 2.63
N TYR A 24 -15.42 -2.17 3.23
CA TYR A 24 -15.76 -0.92 2.56
C TYR A 24 -14.55 -0.13 2.04
N GLY A 25 -13.33 -0.62 2.32
CA GLY A 25 -12.07 -0.01 1.94
C GLY A 25 -11.71 1.21 2.78
N ILE A 26 -10.69 1.93 2.32
CA ILE A 26 -10.17 3.13 2.97
C ILE A 26 -10.25 4.37 2.08
N ALA A 27 -10.72 5.49 2.63
CA ALA A 27 -10.73 6.77 1.94
C ALA A 27 -9.31 7.34 1.77
N ILE A 28 -9.07 8.12 0.70
CA ILE A 28 -7.76 8.71 0.41
C ILE A 28 -7.20 9.57 1.56
N THR A 29 -8.07 10.29 2.28
CA THR A 29 -7.69 11.14 3.41
C THR A 29 -7.21 10.32 4.61
N SER A 30 -7.92 9.24 4.95
CA SER A 30 -7.50 8.30 5.98
C SER A 30 -6.19 7.60 5.61
N LEU A 31 -6.04 7.24 4.33
CA LEU A 31 -4.83 6.61 3.82
C LEU A 31 -3.62 7.55 3.83
N CYS A 32 -3.80 8.84 3.50
CA CYS A 32 -2.75 9.86 3.64
C CYS A 32 -2.22 9.94 5.07
N HIS A 33 -3.13 10.03 6.05
CA HIS A 33 -2.77 10.11 7.46
C HIS A 33 -2.07 8.84 7.94
N LYS A 34 -2.62 7.65 7.64
CA LYS A 34 -2.04 6.38 8.09
C LYS A 34 -0.69 6.07 7.44
N SER A 35 -0.53 6.37 6.14
CA SER A 35 0.74 6.11 5.43
C SER A 35 1.79 7.19 5.65
N ASN A 36 1.40 8.34 6.22
CA ASN A 36 2.24 9.53 6.34
C ASN A 36 2.85 9.94 4.99
N ILE A 37 2.00 10.09 3.96
CA ILE A 37 2.38 10.45 2.59
C ILE A 37 1.57 11.67 2.13
N PRO A 38 2.21 12.70 1.54
CA PRO A 38 1.50 13.84 0.98
C PRO A 38 0.49 13.43 -0.10
N HIS A 39 -0.71 14.02 -0.08
CA HIS A 39 -1.83 13.68 -0.97
C HIS A 39 -1.45 13.58 -2.45
N LYS A 40 -0.64 14.51 -2.97
CA LYS A 40 -0.18 14.49 -4.38
C LYS A 40 0.61 13.22 -4.70
N ARG A 41 1.53 12.82 -3.81
CA ARG A 41 2.35 11.61 -3.97
C ARG A 41 1.51 10.35 -3.83
N LEU A 42 0.60 10.33 -2.84
CA LEU A 42 -0.31 9.20 -2.66
C LEU A 42 -1.21 9.01 -3.89
N LYS A 43 -1.76 10.08 -4.46
CA LYS A 43 -2.63 9.98 -5.65
C LYS A 43 -1.92 9.32 -6.83
N GLY A 44 -0.65 9.66 -7.08
CA GLY A 44 0.15 9.01 -8.12
C GLY A 44 0.39 7.52 -7.83
N LEU A 45 0.71 7.18 -6.57
CA LEU A 45 0.90 5.80 -6.14
C LEU A 45 -0.39 4.97 -6.27
N LEU A 46 -1.54 5.53 -5.87
CA LEU A 46 -2.85 4.89 -6.00
C LEU A 46 -3.18 4.61 -7.47
N CYS A 47 -2.92 5.56 -8.36
CA CYS A 47 -3.11 5.37 -9.80
C CYS A 47 -2.25 4.21 -10.35
N ASN A 48 -0.99 4.09 -9.91
CA ASN A 48 -0.12 2.98 -10.31
C ASN A 48 -0.60 1.64 -9.76
N LEU A 49 -1.04 1.61 -8.49
CA LEU A 49 -1.53 0.40 -7.83
C LEU A 49 -2.87 -0.08 -8.41
N THR A 50 -3.77 0.83 -8.78
CA THR A 50 -5.02 0.47 -9.45
C THR A 50 -4.77 0.02 -10.89
N SER A 51 -3.91 0.72 -11.63
CA SER A 51 -3.59 0.35 -13.02
C SER A 51 -2.84 -0.98 -13.13
N SER A 52 -2.06 -1.36 -12.11
CA SER A 52 -1.39 -2.67 -12.04
C SER A 52 -2.29 -3.80 -11.50
N GLY A 53 -3.52 -3.48 -11.09
CA GLY A 53 -4.49 -4.42 -10.56
C GLY A 53 -4.14 -4.93 -9.16
N LEU A 54 -3.32 -4.22 -8.39
CA LEU A 54 -3.00 -4.56 -7.00
C LEU A 54 -4.08 -4.01 -6.04
N MET A 55 -4.75 -2.92 -6.41
CA MET A 55 -5.90 -2.37 -5.68
C MET A 55 -7.05 -2.04 -6.63
N ASN A 56 -8.26 -1.95 -6.07
CA ASN A 56 -9.43 -1.41 -6.75
C ASN A 56 -9.90 -0.14 -6.06
N GLN A 57 -10.43 0.79 -6.85
CA GLN A 57 -11.22 1.90 -6.35
C GLN A 57 -12.69 1.50 -6.39
N ILE A 58 -13.39 1.66 -5.27
CA ILE A 58 -14.83 1.44 -5.15
C ILE A 58 -15.52 2.71 -4.64
N LYS A 59 -16.85 2.77 -4.78
CA LYS A 59 -17.66 3.82 -4.15
C LYS A 59 -18.35 3.25 -2.92
N TYR A 60 -18.18 3.93 -1.79
CA TYR A 60 -18.86 3.62 -0.55
C TYR A 60 -19.25 4.93 0.15
N ASP A 61 -20.49 5.04 0.63
CA ASP A 61 -20.99 6.26 1.30
C ASP A 61 -20.74 7.55 0.48
N GLY A 62 -20.96 7.48 -0.85
CA GLY A 62 -20.72 8.59 -1.78
C GLY A 62 -19.24 8.97 -1.99
N LYS A 63 -18.30 8.27 -1.34
CA LYS A 63 -16.86 8.56 -1.37
C LYS A 63 -16.11 7.50 -2.16
N ASN A 64 -14.97 7.91 -2.75
CA ASN A 64 -14.03 6.97 -3.33
C ASN A 64 -13.21 6.31 -2.22
N THR A 65 -13.29 4.99 -2.12
CA THR A 65 -12.49 4.18 -1.21
C THR A 65 -11.66 3.17 -1.99
N PHE A 66 -10.58 2.69 -1.38
CA PHE A 66 -9.65 1.75 -2.00
C PHE A 66 -9.66 0.44 -1.24
N VAL A 67 -9.69 -0.66 -1.98
CA VAL A 67 -9.63 -2.03 -1.46
C VAL A 67 -8.49 -2.79 -2.12
N ILE A 68 -7.84 -3.68 -1.37
CA ILE A 68 -6.80 -4.54 -1.92
C ILE A 68 -7.45 -5.65 -2.75
N THR A 69 -6.82 -6.00 -3.86
CA THR A 69 -7.23 -7.17 -4.66
C THR A 69 -6.56 -8.43 -4.15
N GLU A 70 -7.00 -9.59 -4.61
CA GLU A 70 -6.29 -10.85 -4.31
C GLU A 70 -4.85 -10.83 -4.81
N LYS A 71 -4.62 -10.31 -6.03
CA LYS A 71 -3.28 -10.09 -6.59
C LYS A 71 -2.43 -9.18 -5.69
N GLY A 72 -3.04 -8.15 -5.11
CA GLY A 72 -2.40 -7.24 -4.17
C GLY A 72 -1.96 -7.94 -2.88
N LYS A 73 -2.78 -8.85 -2.35
CA LYS A 73 -2.43 -9.65 -1.17
C LYS A 73 -1.27 -10.58 -1.45
N THR A 74 -1.32 -11.32 -2.55
CA THR A 74 -0.22 -12.21 -2.96
C THR A 74 1.09 -11.43 -3.12
N TYR A 75 1.05 -10.25 -3.76
CA TYR A 75 2.22 -9.38 -3.84
C TYR A 75 2.76 -9.01 -2.45
N LEU A 76 1.88 -8.64 -1.52
CA LEU A 76 2.28 -8.22 -0.18
C LEU A 76 2.90 -9.38 0.62
N GLU A 77 2.39 -10.59 0.47
CA GLU A 77 2.97 -11.80 1.08
C GLU A 77 4.36 -12.10 0.52
N GLU A 78 4.52 -12.10 -0.79
CA GLU A 78 5.82 -12.33 -1.44
C GLU A 78 6.83 -11.22 -1.11
N TYR A 79 6.38 -9.97 -1.00
CA TYR A 79 7.22 -8.86 -0.54
C TYR A 79 7.73 -9.10 0.89
N LYS A 80 6.86 -9.51 1.82
CA LYS A 80 7.25 -9.83 3.21
C LYS A 80 8.23 -11.00 3.26
N ARG A 81 8.01 -12.03 2.45
CA ARG A 81 8.93 -13.17 2.31
C ARG A 81 10.29 -12.73 1.79
N PHE A 82 10.31 -11.90 0.75
CA PHE A 82 11.56 -11.36 0.19
C PHE A 82 12.32 -10.51 1.21
N MET A 83 11.63 -9.65 1.96
CA MET A 83 12.23 -8.87 3.05
C MET A 83 12.88 -9.77 4.10
N SER A 84 12.17 -10.80 4.57
CA SER A 84 12.71 -11.76 5.55
C SER A 84 13.96 -12.49 5.03
N ILE A 85 13.98 -12.85 3.75
CA ILE A 85 15.15 -13.44 3.10
C ILE A 85 16.31 -12.44 3.08
N ALA A 86 16.09 -11.21 2.60
CA ALA A 86 17.12 -10.17 2.54
C ALA A 86 17.73 -9.89 3.92
N GLU A 87 16.89 -9.76 4.95
CA GLU A 87 17.31 -9.58 6.34
C GLU A 87 18.17 -10.75 6.84
N SER A 88 17.83 -12.00 6.48
CA SER A 88 18.64 -13.17 6.85
C SER A 88 20.05 -13.18 6.23
N PHE A 89 20.26 -12.43 5.14
CA PHE A 89 21.57 -12.20 4.52
C PHE A 89 22.25 -10.91 4.99
N GLY A 90 21.66 -10.18 5.95
CA GLY A 90 22.17 -8.91 6.45
C GLY A 90 21.98 -7.74 5.49
N LEU A 91 21.04 -7.84 4.55
CA LEU A 91 20.70 -6.77 3.61
C LEU A 91 19.52 -5.94 4.16
N GLU A 92 19.68 -4.62 4.16
CA GLU A 92 18.58 -3.68 4.41
C GLU A 92 18.04 -3.14 3.08
N LEU A 93 16.71 -3.03 2.98
CA LEU A 93 15.92 -2.64 1.79
C LEU A 93 15.03 -1.44 2.06
#